data_AF-A0A9D4G6R4-F1
#
_entry.id   AF-A0A9D4G6R4-F1
#
_cell.length_a   1.000
_cell.length_b   1.000
_cell.length_c   1.000
_cell.angle_alpha   90.00
_cell.angle_beta   90.00
_cell.angle_gamma   90.00
#
_symmetry.space_group_name_H-M   'P 1'
#
loop_
_entity.id
_entity.type
_entity.pdbx_description
1 polymer ?
#
loop_
_entity_poly.entity_id
_entity_poly.type
_entity_poly.pdbx_seq_one_letter_code
_entity_poly.pdbx_strand_id
1 'polypeptide(L)'
;MTKRTSYPPSSDCENEAVGVAYGVRKIPDAQMSGYYAFGGSDHKAYEGPLESTTGWIGENAASWLQVRVESRLWVKRILVQRHKPFC
;
A
#
# COMPACT_ATOMS: atom_id res chain seq x y z
N MET A 1 33.43 7.31 -23.08
CA MET A 1 33.20 6.88 -21.68
C MET A 1 31.71 6.67 -21.48
N THR A 2 31.25 5.42 -21.51
CA THR A 2 29.84 5.08 -21.31
C THR A 2 29.65 4.73 -19.84
N LYS A 3 28.99 5.60 -19.07
CA LYS A 3 28.60 5.27 -17.68
C LYS A 3 27.56 4.16 -17.74
N ARG A 4 27.97 2.92 -17.45
CA ARG A 4 27.02 1.87 -17.06
C ARG A 4 26.54 2.23 -15.66
N THR A 5 25.28 2.59 -15.55
CA THR A 5 24.56 2.59 -14.27
C THR A 5 24.51 1.14 -13.81
N SER A 6 25.44 0.73 -12.95
CA SER A 6 25.36 -0.58 -12.30
C SER A 6 24.22 -0.53 -11.31
N TYR A 7 23.09 -1.15 -11.65
CA TYR A 7 22.07 -1.47 -10.67
C TYR A 7 22.68 -2.45 -9.66
N PRO A 8 22.52 -2.23 -8.34
CA PRO A 8 22.99 -3.19 -7.34
C PRO A 8 22.36 -4.58 -7.60
N PRO A 9 23.06 -5.67 -7.24
CA PRO A 9 22.60 -7.02 -7.54
C PRO A 9 21.20 -7.26 -6.98
N SER A 10 20.34 -7.79 -7.84
CA SER A 10 18.88 -7.81 -7.71
C SER A 10 18.32 -8.88 -6.76
N SER A 11 19.03 -9.31 -5.71
CA SER A 11 18.65 -10.56 -5.04
C SER A 11 17.59 -10.47 -3.94
N ASP A 12 17.27 -9.29 -3.36
CA ASP A 12 16.28 -9.24 -2.25
C ASP A 12 15.26 -8.10 -2.29
N CYS A 13 15.27 -7.23 -3.32
CA CYS A 13 14.30 -6.12 -3.42
C CYS A 13 12.83 -6.58 -3.46
N GLU A 14 12.57 -7.85 -3.77
CA GLU A 14 11.23 -8.44 -3.82
C GLU A 14 10.60 -8.64 -2.45
N ASN A 15 11.42 -8.74 -1.41
CA ASN A 15 10.97 -8.98 -0.03
C ASN A 15 10.97 -7.71 0.83
N GLU A 16 11.47 -6.59 0.31
CA GLU A 16 11.42 -5.29 0.98
C GLU A 16 10.03 -4.67 0.83
N ALA A 17 9.13 -4.97 1.78
CA ALA A 17 7.83 -4.32 1.77
C ALA A 17 7.96 -2.83 2.10
N VAL A 18 7.36 -2.01 1.24
CA VAL A 18 7.39 -0.55 1.31
C VAL A 18 6.19 0.02 2.08
N GLY A 19 5.03 -0.65 2.03
CA GLY A 19 3.80 -0.24 2.71
C GLY A 19 3.70 -0.74 4.15
N VAL A 20 3.49 -2.06 4.30
CA VAL A 20 3.49 -2.77 5.58
C VAL A 20 4.37 -4.00 5.47
N ALA A 21 5.34 -4.11 6.37
CA ALA A 21 6.13 -5.32 6.58
C ALA A 21 6.02 -5.69 8.05
N TYR A 22 5.59 -6.92 8.38
CA TYR A 22 5.65 -7.44 9.75
C TYR A 22 5.00 -6.53 10.82
N GLY A 23 3.87 -5.89 10.50
CA GLY A 23 3.19 -4.95 11.41
C GLY A 23 3.84 -3.56 11.53
N VAL A 24 4.95 -3.32 10.83
CA VAL A 24 5.58 -2.00 10.76
C VAL A 24 4.97 -1.19 9.62
N ARG A 25 4.29 -0.12 10.00
CA ARG A 25 3.72 0.87 9.09
C ARG A 25 4.80 1.82 8.59
N LYS A 26 5.36 1.53 7.42
CA LYS A 26 6.42 2.36 6.81
C LYS A 26 5.88 3.58 6.05
N ILE A 27 4.62 3.50 5.60
CA ILE A 27 3.92 4.60 4.93
C ILE A 27 2.98 5.28 5.93
N PRO A 28 3.29 6.53 6.33
CA PRO A 28 2.41 7.34 7.17
C PRO A 28 1.01 7.52 6.57
N ASP A 29 0.01 7.70 7.44
CA ASP A 29 -1.40 7.91 7.07
C ASP A 29 -1.59 9.06 6.09
N ALA A 30 -0.83 10.15 6.26
CA ALA A 30 -0.86 11.33 5.38
C ALA A 30 -0.44 11.03 3.93
N GLN A 31 0.25 9.92 3.68
CA GLN A 31 0.62 9.45 2.35
C GLN A 31 -0.42 8.50 1.74
N MET A 32 -1.50 8.21 2.45
CA MET A 32 -2.58 7.37 1.97
C MET A 32 -3.83 8.22 1.72
N SER A 33 -4.39 8.10 0.53
CA SER A 33 -5.63 8.77 0.17
C SER A 33 -6.57 7.79 -0.52
N GLY A 34 -7.86 8.05 -0.43
CA GLY A 34 -8.88 7.23 -1.06
C GLY A 34 -10.05 8.08 -1.48
N TYR A 35 -10.76 7.61 -2.49
CA TYR A 35 -11.93 8.27 -3.06
C TYR A 35 -13.16 7.39 -2.89
N TYR A 36 -14.26 7.99 -2.44
CA TYR A 36 -15.53 7.29 -2.17
C TYR A 36 -15.32 6.06 -1.28
N ALA A 37 -14.84 6.30 -0.06
CA ALA A 37 -14.74 5.27 0.97
C ALA A 37 -16.13 5.02 1.57
N PHE A 38 -16.53 3.76 1.66
CA PHE A 38 -17.77 3.35 2.28
C PHE A 38 -17.76 3.69 3.77
N GLY A 39 -18.88 4.18 4.30
CA GLY A 39 -19.06 4.33 5.75
C GLY A 39 -18.62 5.67 6.33
N GLY A 40 -18.05 6.61 5.56
CA GLY A 40 -17.93 8.04 5.89
C GLY A 40 -17.03 8.42 7.09
N SER A 41 -17.02 7.66 8.18
CA SER A 41 -16.15 7.75 9.36
C SER A 41 -15.23 6.54 9.50
N ASP A 42 -15.66 5.37 9.02
CA ASP A 42 -14.97 4.09 9.17
C ASP A 42 -14.36 3.67 7.81
N HIS A 43 -13.40 2.75 7.79
CA HIS A 43 -12.75 2.27 6.57
C HIS A 43 -11.99 3.34 5.77
N LYS A 44 -11.30 4.24 6.48
CA LYS A 44 -10.48 5.30 5.88
C LYS A 44 -9.31 4.75 5.08
N ALA A 45 -8.71 5.59 4.24
CA ALA A 45 -7.54 5.20 3.44
C ALA A 45 -6.38 4.64 4.29
N TYR A 46 -6.19 5.21 5.49
CA TYR A 46 -5.17 4.73 6.43
C TYR A 46 -5.50 3.35 7.04
N GLU A 47 -6.69 2.80 6.82
CA GLU A 47 -7.09 1.45 7.23
C GLU A 47 -6.86 0.42 6.13
N GLY A 48 -6.51 0.84 4.91
CA GLY A 48 -6.15 -0.03 3.78
C GLY A 48 -4.82 -0.84 3.86
N PRO A 49 -3.91 -0.64 4.83
CA PRO A 49 -2.71 -1.48 4.91
C PRO A 49 -3.01 -2.97 5.18
N LEU A 50 -2.07 -3.84 4.76
CA LEU A 50 -2.15 -5.29 5.00
C LEU A 50 -2.22 -5.59 6.51
N GLU A 51 -2.99 -6.61 6.87
CA GLU A 51 -3.27 -7.06 8.24
C GLU A 51 -3.99 -6.02 9.14
N SER A 52 -4.58 -4.98 8.53
CA SER A 52 -5.47 -4.05 9.23
C SER A 52 -6.71 -4.77 9.77
N THR A 53 -7.14 -4.38 10.97
CA THR A 53 -8.31 -4.96 11.65
C THR A 53 -9.63 -4.58 11.00
N THR A 54 -9.68 -3.54 10.17
CA THR A 54 -10.92 -3.02 9.56
C THR A 54 -10.84 -2.98 8.03
N GLY A 55 -9.68 -2.63 7.47
CA GLY A 55 -9.51 -2.49 6.02
C GLY A 55 -10.12 -1.22 5.43
N TRP A 56 -9.70 -0.85 4.22
CA TRP A 56 -10.39 0.16 3.39
C TRP A 56 -11.47 -0.50 2.53
N ILE A 57 -12.61 0.17 2.38
CA ILE A 57 -13.73 -0.31 1.56
C ILE A 57 -14.14 0.78 0.58
N GLY A 58 -14.12 0.45 -0.72
CA GLY A 58 -14.67 1.31 -1.76
C GLY A 58 -16.19 1.19 -1.82
N GLU A 59 -16.89 2.31 -1.92
CA GLU A 59 -18.35 2.36 -2.02
C GLU A 59 -18.87 1.85 -3.38
N ASN A 60 -18.15 2.07 -4.47
CA ASN A 60 -18.55 1.64 -5.81
C ASN A 60 -17.36 1.42 -6.75
N ALA A 61 -17.64 1.15 -8.04
CA ALA A 61 -16.60 0.87 -9.04
C ALA A 61 -15.69 2.07 -9.39
N ALA A 62 -16.08 3.30 -9.02
CA ALA A 62 -15.24 4.49 -9.16
C ALA A 62 -14.32 4.73 -7.96
N SER A 63 -14.48 3.98 -6.87
CA SER A 63 -13.66 4.11 -5.68
C SER A 63 -12.23 3.64 -5.93
N TRP A 64 -11.27 4.33 -5.32
CA TRP A 64 -9.85 3.97 -5.42
C TRP A 64 -9.12 4.25 -4.10
N LEU A 65 -8.01 3.54 -3.91
CA LEU A 65 -7.04 3.75 -2.85
C LEU A 65 -5.69 4.08 -3.50
N GLN A 66 -5.05 5.15 -3.04
CA GLN A 66 -3.78 5.63 -3.53
C GLN A 66 -2.77 5.72 -2.38
N VAL A 67 -1.53 5.36 -2.71
CA VAL A 67 -0.39 5.44 -1.81
C VAL A 67 0.69 6.30 -2.45
N ARG A 68 1.07 7.40 -1.78
CA ARG A 68 2.17 8.27 -2.18
C ARG A 68 3.47 7.70 -1.62
N VAL A 69 4.45 7.47 -2.49
CA VAL A 69 5.82 7.09 -2.11
C VAL A 69 6.73 8.30 -2.27
N GLU A 70 7.61 8.57 -1.30
CA GLU A 70 8.50 9.76 -1.30
C GLU A 70 9.71 9.61 -2.23
N SER A 71 9.98 8.39 -2.68
CA SER A 71 11.09 8.08 -3.58
C SER A 71 10.59 7.34 -4.80
N ARG A 72 11.32 7.48 -5.92
CA ARG A 72 11.02 6.73 -7.14
C ARG A 72 11.40 5.27 -6.93
N LEU A 73 10.41 4.40 -6.92
CA LEU A 73 10.57 2.96 -6.68
C LEU A 73 10.11 2.15 -7.90
N TRP A 74 10.75 1.00 -8.08
CA TRP A 74 10.23 -0.04 -8.96
C TRP A 74 9.30 -0.94 -8.16
N VAL A 75 8.00 -0.83 -8.40
CA VAL A 75 7.00 -1.67 -7.72
C VAL A 75 6.90 -3.01 -8.43
N LYS A 76 7.40 -4.07 -7.78
CA LYS A 76 7.36 -5.43 -8.34
C LYS A 76 6.07 -6.19 -8.03
N ARG A 77 5.44 -5.93 -6.88
CA ARG A 77 4.22 -6.61 -6.43
C ARG A 77 3.37 -5.70 -5.57
N ILE A 78 2.05 -5.86 -5.67
CA ILE A 78 1.06 -5.32 -4.74
C ILE A 78 0.41 -6.51 -4.04
N LEU A 79 0.44 -6.52 -2.70
CA LEU A 79 -0.26 -7.52 -1.90
C LEU A 79 -1.65 -6.99 -1.56
N VAL A 80 -2.65 -7.85 -1.68
CA VAL A 80 -4.06 -7.53 -1.39
C VAL A 80 -4.60 -8.58 -0.43
N GLN A 81 -5.28 -8.13 0.62
CA GLN A 81 -5.98 -8.98 1.57
C GLN A 81 -7.44 -8.54 1.62
N ARG A 82 -8.34 -9.51 1.53
CA ARG A 82 -9.75 -9.25 1.81
C ARG A 82 -9.93 -9.23 3.33
N HIS A 83 -10.53 -8.17 3.85
CA HIS A 83 -11.07 -8.19 5.20
C HIS A 83 -12.26 -9.17 5.24
N LYS A 84 -12.16 -10.25 6.03
CA LYS A 84 -13.31 -11.12 6.31
C LYS A 84 -14.08 -10.49 7.47
N PRO A 85 -15.35 -10.09 7.30
CA PRO A 85 -16.16 -9.78 8.46
C PRO A 85 -16.23 -11.04 9.32
N PHE A 86 -16.02 -10.90 10.63
CA PHE A 86 -16.28 -11.98 11.58
C PHE A 86 -17.71 -12.50 11.34
N CYS A 87 -17.83 -13.76 10.94
CA CYS A 87 -19.10 -14.48 10.90
C CYS A 87 -19.45 -14.97 12.31
#